data_AF-A0A329KUM7-F1
#
_entry.id   AF-A0A329KUM7-F1
#
_cell.length_a   1.000
_cell.length_b   1.000
_cell.length_c   1.000
_cell.angle_alpha   90.00
_cell.angle_beta   90.00
_cell.angle_gamma   90.00
#
_symmetry.space_group_name_H-M   'P 1'
#
loop_
_entity.id
_entity.type
_entity.pdbx_description
1 polymer ?
#
loop_
_entity_poly.entity_id
_entity_poly.type
_entity_poly.pdbx_seq_one_letter_code
_entity_poly.pdbx_strand_id
1 'polypeptide(L)'
;MRFNVKEEIIAITPQWKGERFPDGRPRVEDKYLKALENMTLEEVWKPIFVKGYENQFEGELKTLHTGKKLIGRAVTSVFAPTRPDLHETFFAAGMAEGRKGNYNQWVIDTLIEGDVVVADMYDKIYKGTFIGGNLATAIKARTKTGGAVIWGGVRDVEQMEKIDTQVYYRGIDPTPIREFVMLGFNTPVRIGKAVCLPGDVVFGAGGGVLFIPSHLVQEVVEGAAKSHIKDIFGFEMLTANRFTTAQIDRNTWTEEMLDMLTAFIREDERGQSFRDLDWSCEYELARTGDPNDTQTAL
;
A
#
# COMPACT_ATOMS: atom_id res chain seq x y z
N MET A 1 -10.89 -24.55 -12.16
CA MET A 1 -10.30 -23.24 -11.81
C MET A 1 -11.43 -22.24 -11.65
N ARG A 2 -11.38 -21.37 -10.64
CA ARG A 2 -12.28 -20.22 -10.48
C ARG A 2 -11.45 -19.00 -10.16
N PHE A 3 -11.92 -17.83 -10.54
CA PHE A 3 -11.22 -16.57 -10.27
C PHE A 3 -12.04 -15.73 -9.29
N ASN A 4 -11.35 -14.98 -8.41
CA ASN A 4 -11.99 -14.11 -7.43
C ASN A 4 -12.94 -14.88 -6.47
N VAL A 5 -12.43 -15.94 -5.84
CA VAL A 5 -13.20 -16.84 -4.96
C VAL A 5 -13.21 -16.30 -3.54
N LYS A 6 -14.39 -15.91 -3.07
CA LYS A 6 -14.60 -15.31 -1.74
C LYS A 6 -14.03 -16.13 -0.59
N GLU A 7 -14.29 -17.43 -0.59
CA GLU A 7 -13.88 -18.32 0.49
C GLU A 7 -12.36 -18.45 0.58
N GLU A 8 -11.66 -18.46 -0.57
CA GLU A 8 -10.20 -18.48 -0.63
C GLU A 8 -9.60 -17.17 -0.11
N ILE A 9 -10.18 -16.03 -0.50
CA ILE A 9 -9.75 -14.70 -0.04
C ILE A 9 -9.88 -14.57 1.48
N ILE A 10 -10.99 -15.07 2.05
CA ILE A 10 -11.18 -15.11 3.51
C ILE A 10 -10.14 -16.02 4.18
N ALA A 11 -9.86 -17.18 3.58
CA ALA A 11 -8.92 -18.15 4.13
C ALA A 11 -7.48 -17.61 4.22
N ILE A 12 -7.04 -16.78 3.27
CA ILE A 12 -5.70 -16.18 3.26
C ILE A 12 -5.61 -14.86 4.05
N THR A 13 -6.73 -14.29 4.50
CA THR A 13 -6.77 -13.06 5.33
C THR A 13 -7.49 -13.28 6.67
N PRO A 14 -7.14 -14.32 7.47
CA PRO A 14 -7.92 -14.70 8.65
C PRO A 14 -7.79 -13.70 9.81
N GLN A 15 -6.74 -12.88 9.81
CA GLN A 15 -6.50 -11.85 10.82
C GLN A 15 -7.48 -10.67 10.69
N TRP A 16 -8.02 -10.43 9.49
CA TRP A 16 -9.03 -9.38 9.30
C TRP A 16 -10.38 -9.80 9.89
N LYS A 17 -10.86 -9.03 10.88
CA LYS A 17 -12.13 -9.23 11.61
C LYS A 17 -13.20 -8.19 11.29
N GLY A 18 -12.87 -7.16 10.51
CA GLY A 18 -13.81 -6.09 10.13
C GLY A 18 -14.74 -6.48 8.97
N GLU A 19 -15.43 -5.47 8.44
CA GLU A 19 -16.30 -5.63 7.27
C GLU A 19 -15.50 -6.11 6.04
N ARG A 20 -16.15 -6.84 5.12
CA ARG A 20 -15.56 -7.31 3.87
C ARG A 20 -16.41 -6.91 2.68
N PHE A 21 -15.77 -6.71 1.54
CA PHE A 21 -16.50 -6.54 0.28
C PHE A 21 -17.22 -7.84 -0.13
N PRO A 22 -18.17 -7.78 -1.08
CA PRO A 22 -18.89 -8.97 -1.54
C PRO A 22 -17.98 -10.10 -2.04
N ASP A 23 -16.82 -9.76 -2.60
CA ASP A 23 -15.80 -10.69 -3.06
C ASP A 23 -14.93 -11.29 -1.94
N GLY A 24 -15.14 -10.91 -0.67
CA GLY A 24 -14.41 -11.43 0.48
C GLY A 24 -13.17 -10.64 0.88
N ARG A 25 -12.74 -9.65 0.09
CA ARG A 25 -11.59 -8.81 0.45
C ARG A 25 -11.86 -8.03 1.74
N PRO A 26 -10.85 -7.86 2.62
CA PRO A 26 -10.88 -6.88 3.70
C PRO A 26 -11.37 -5.50 3.24
N ARG A 27 -12.38 -4.94 3.92
CA ARG A 27 -12.87 -3.57 3.69
C ARG A 27 -12.32 -2.66 4.79
N VAL A 28 -11.06 -2.26 4.64
CA VAL A 28 -10.46 -1.20 5.47
C VAL A 28 -11.33 0.06 5.35
N GLU A 29 -11.57 0.82 6.42
CA GLU A 29 -12.42 2.02 6.36
C GLU A 29 -11.75 3.19 5.59
N ASP A 30 -12.53 4.02 4.91
CA ASP A 30 -12.02 5.16 4.12
C ASP A 30 -11.30 6.22 4.98
N LYS A 31 -11.66 6.34 6.27
CA LYS A 31 -10.99 7.26 7.20
C LYS A 31 -9.49 6.98 7.33
N TYR A 32 -9.08 5.72 7.25
CA TYR A 32 -7.67 5.34 7.32
C TYR A 32 -6.93 5.67 6.03
N LEU A 33 -7.57 5.42 4.87
CA LEU A 33 -6.99 5.83 3.58
C LEU A 33 -6.78 7.34 3.51
N LYS A 34 -7.75 8.12 4.01
CA LYS A 34 -7.66 9.57 4.08
C LYS A 34 -6.57 10.05 5.03
N ALA A 35 -6.38 9.39 6.17
CA ALA A 35 -5.30 9.73 7.11
C ALA A 35 -3.91 9.55 6.47
N LEU A 36 -3.72 8.47 5.70
CA LEU A 36 -2.47 8.17 5.00
C LEU A 36 -2.07 9.26 3.98
N GLU A 37 -3.01 10.04 3.45
CA GLU A 37 -2.72 11.12 2.48
C GLU A 37 -1.69 12.13 3.01
N ASN A 38 -1.64 12.34 4.34
CA ASN A 38 -0.75 13.31 4.98
C ASN A 38 0.53 12.68 5.57
N MET A 39 0.70 11.36 5.49
CA MET A 39 1.82 10.64 6.12
C MET A 39 2.99 10.37 5.17
N THR A 40 4.21 10.28 5.67
CA THR A 40 5.40 9.92 4.87
C THR A 40 5.56 8.41 4.73
N LEU A 41 6.47 7.96 3.86
CA LEU A 41 6.73 6.53 3.68
C LEU A 41 7.34 5.92 4.95
N GLU A 42 8.25 6.65 5.58
CA GLU A 42 9.03 6.25 6.74
C GLU A 42 8.12 6.14 7.99
N GLU A 43 7.22 7.10 8.18
CA GLU A 43 6.19 7.07 9.24
C GLU A 43 5.30 5.83 9.16
N VAL A 44 4.93 5.42 7.94
CA VAL A 44 4.04 4.26 7.69
C VAL A 44 4.83 2.95 7.71
N TRP A 45 6.10 2.96 7.28
CA TRP A 45 6.94 1.77 7.19
C TRP A 45 7.34 1.23 8.57
N LYS A 46 7.76 2.12 9.47
CA LYS A 46 8.31 1.74 10.78
C LYS A 46 7.36 0.83 11.60
N PRO A 47 6.07 1.15 11.79
CA PRO A 47 5.15 0.30 12.55
C PRO A 47 4.93 -1.10 11.94
N ILE A 48 5.12 -1.23 10.62
CA ILE A 48 5.00 -2.51 9.90
C ILE A 48 6.26 -3.34 10.13
N PHE A 49 7.43 -2.73 9.93
CA PHE A 49 8.72 -3.42 10.04
C PHE A 49 8.98 -3.97 11.44
N VAL A 50 8.71 -3.20 12.50
CA VAL A 50 8.95 -3.65 13.89
C VAL A 50 8.07 -4.85 14.29
N LYS A 51 7.03 -5.16 13.52
CA LYS A 51 6.18 -6.34 13.67
C LYS A 51 6.65 -7.56 12.88
N GLY A 52 7.82 -7.47 12.25
CA GLY A 52 8.41 -8.55 11.44
C GLY A 52 7.90 -8.62 10.00
N TYR A 53 7.19 -7.59 9.53
CA TYR A 53 6.74 -7.49 8.13
C TYR A 53 7.82 -6.81 7.28
N GLU A 54 8.89 -7.55 6.99
CA GLU A 54 10.09 -7.03 6.34
C GLU A 54 10.01 -6.99 4.80
N ASN A 55 9.00 -7.66 4.21
CA ASN A 55 8.90 -7.88 2.76
C ASN A 55 7.65 -7.19 2.18
N GLN A 56 7.39 -5.95 2.60
CA GLN A 56 6.17 -5.21 2.26
C GLN A 56 6.45 -4.00 1.36
N PHE A 57 7.71 -3.65 1.10
CA PHE A 57 8.12 -2.51 0.27
C PHE A 57 8.83 -2.93 -1.02
N GLU A 58 8.53 -2.25 -2.12
CA GLU A 58 9.22 -2.35 -3.40
C GLU A 58 9.56 -0.96 -3.96
N GLY A 59 10.83 -0.72 -4.27
CA GLY A 59 11.35 0.58 -4.71
C GLY A 59 11.82 0.62 -6.16
N GLU A 60 11.94 -0.51 -6.85
CA GLU A 60 12.38 -0.59 -8.24
C GLU A 60 11.19 -0.44 -9.22
N LEU A 61 10.40 0.62 -9.02
CA LEU A 61 9.25 0.98 -9.83
C LEU A 61 9.41 2.42 -10.33
N LYS A 62 9.01 2.67 -11.58
CA LYS A 62 8.76 4.02 -12.08
C LYS A 62 7.39 4.48 -11.64
N THR A 63 7.22 5.78 -11.51
CA THR A 63 5.95 6.43 -11.19
C THR A 63 5.49 7.26 -12.38
N LEU A 64 4.18 7.30 -12.61
CA LEU A 64 3.57 8.09 -13.68
C LEU A 64 3.53 9.58 -13.32
N HIS A 65 3.18 9.91 -12.08
CA HIS A 65 3.07 11.29 -11.60
C HIS A 65 4.05 11.55 -10.46
N THR A 66 5.07 12.38 -10.68
CA THR A 66 6.02 12.75 -9.62
C THR A 66 5.30 13.47 -8.47
N GLY A 67 5.58 13.08 -7.23
CA GLY A 67 5.03 13.70 -6.02
C GLY A 67 3.58 13.30 -5.67
N LYS A 68 2.87 12.58 -6.54
CA LYS A 68 1.50 12.12 -6.26
C LYS A 68 1.51 10.78 -5.52
N LYS A 69 0.82 10.71 -4.38
CA LYS A 69 0.62 9.45 -3.64
C LYS A 69 -0.38 8.53 -4.34
N LEU A 70 -0.24 7.23 -4.13
CA LEU A 70 -1.23 6.21 -4.50
C LEU A 70 -1.71 5.53 -3.24
N ILE A 71 -2.99 5.69 -2.90
CA ILE A 71 -3.57 5.10 -1.70
C ILE A 71 -4.85 4.38 -2.08
N GLY A 72 -4.98 3.12 -1.68
CA GLY A 72 -6.22 2.37 -1.89
C GLY A 72 -6.07 0.89 -1.58
N ARG A 73 -7.14 0.14 -1.81
CA ARG A 73 -7.25 -1.27 -1.42
C ARG A 73 -6.86 -2.17 -2.60
N ALA A 74 -5.99 -3.13 -2.36
CA ALA A 74 -5.44 -3.97 -3.41
C ALA A 74 -6.52 -4.86 -4.05
N VAL A 75 -6.55 -4.86 -5.38
CA VAL A 75 -7.18 -5.87 -6.24
C VAL A 75 -6.05 -6.59 -6.95
N THR A 76 -5.74 -7.80 -6.52
CA THR A 76 -4.50 -8.46 -6.92
C THR A 76 -4.72 -9.41 -8.11
N SER A 77 -3.74 -9.52 -8.99
CA SER A 77 -3.74 -10.51 -10.07
C SER A 77 -2.33 -10.98 -10.38
N VAL A 78 -2.15 -12.28 -10.61
CA VAL A 78 -0.85 -12.89 -10.93
C VAL A 78 -0.93 -13.57 -12.28
N PHE A 79 0.14 -13.43 -13.05
CA PHE A 79 0.25 -13.94 -14.41
C PHE A 79 1.49 -14.80 -14.60
N ALA A 80 1.53 -15.53 -15.71
CA ALA A 80 2.69 -16.26 -16.19
C ALA A 80 2.79 -16.17 -17.72
N PRO A 81 3.92 -16.58 -18.33
CA PRO A 81 4.00 -16.78 -19.77
C PRO A 81 2.90 -17.72 -20.26
N THR A 82 2.36 -17.45 -21.45
CA THR A 82 1.33 -18.31 -22.04
C THR A 82 1.86 -19.73 -22.26
N ARG A 83 1.12 -20.71 -21.74
CA ARG A 83 1.16 -22.11 -22.15
C ARG A 83 -0.21 -22.44 -22.78
N PRO A 84 -0.31 -22.92 -24.03
CA PRO A 84 -1.59 -22.98 -24.75
C PRO A 84 -2.71 -23.75 -24.04
N ASP A 85 -2.42 -24.96 -23.55
CA ASP A 85 -3.36 -25.81 -22.80
C ASP A 85 -3.85 -25.16 -21.50
N LEU A 86 -2.95 -24.46 -20.80
CA LEU A 86 -3.30 -23.69 -19.61
C LEU A 86 -4.21 -22.50 -19.96
N HIS A 87 -3.84 -21.75 -21.00
CA HIS A 87 -4.62 -20.60 -21.46
C HIS A 87 -6.03 -21.01 -21.88
N GLU A 88 -6.18 -22.05 -22.71
CA GLU A 88 -7.48 -22.56 -23.13
C GLU A 88 -8.36 -22.91 -21.92
N THR A 89 -7.80 -23.66 -20.97
CA THR A 89 -8.53 -24.10 -19.77
C THR A 89 -8.96 -22.92 -18.90
N PHE A 90 -8.04 -21.99 -18.62
CA PHE A 90 -8.29 -20.87 -17.71
C PHE A 90 -9.16 -19.80 -18.37
N PHE A 91 -8.99 -19.56 -19.66
CA PHE A 91 -9.82 -18.63 -20.41
C PHE A 91 -11.26 -19.14 -20.52
N ALA A 92 -11.45 -20.43 -20.84
CA ALA A 92 -12.77 -21.06 -20.87
C ALA A 92 -13.50 -20.97 -19.52
N ALA A 93 -12.79 -21.17 -18.39
CA ALA A 93 -13.35 -20.97 -17.06
C ALA A 93 -13.82 -19.52 -16.84
N GLY A 94 -13.01 -18.53 -17.24
CA GLY A 94 -13.39 -17.13 -17.15
C GLY A 94 -14.62 -16.77 -17.99
N MET A 95 -14.72 -17.34 -19.19
CA MET A 95 -15.89 -17.18 -20.06
C MET A 95 -17.16 -17.83 -19.47
N ALA A 96 -17.02 -19.01 -18.85
CA ALA A 96 -18.13 -19.69 -18.16
C ALA A 96 -18.64 -18.89 -16.94
N GLU A 97 -17.78 -18.08 -16.32
CA GLU A 97 -18.13 -17.11 -15.28
C GLU A 97 -18.72 -15.78 -15.84
N GLY A 98 -18.92 -15.68 -17.16
CA GLY A 98 -19.55 -14.53 -17.81
C GLY A 98 -18.62 -13.33 -18.03
N ARG A 99 -17.30 -13.50 -17.88
CA ARG A 99 -16.34 -12.42 -18.11
C ARG A 99 -16.26 -12.02 -19.58
N LYS A 100 -15.89 -10.77 -19.83
CA LYS A 100 -15.80 -10.19 -21.18
C LYS A 100 -14.42 -9.61 -21.44
N GLY A 101 -13.95 -9.73 -22.67
CA GLY A 101 -12.62 -9.26 -23.04
C GLY A 101 -11.50 -10.16 -22.52
N ASN A 102 -10.34 -9.58 -22.25
CA ASN A 102 -9.13 -10.28 -21.83
C ASN A 102 -8.86 -10.14 -20.33
N TYR A 103 -7.91 -10.91 -19.79
CA TYR A 103 -7.64 -11.02 -18.35
C TYR A 103 -7.42 -9.68 -17.63
N ASN A 104 -6.76 -8.69 -18.25
CA ASN A 104 -6.57 -7.37 -17.63
C ASN A 104 -7.88 -6.59 -17.51
N GLN A 105 -8.78 -6.71 -18.48
CA GLN A 105 -10.11 -6.10 -18.44
C GLN A 105 -10.98 -6.75 -17.37
N TRP A 106 -10.83 -8.06 -17.16
CA TRP A 106 -11.53 -8.78 -16.09
C TRP A 106 -11.23 -8.21 -14.70
N VAL A 107 -10.00 -7.73 -14.47
CA VAL A 107 -9.61 -7.07 -13.22
C VAL A 107 -10.17 -5.66 -13.15
N ILE A 108 -10.02 -4.88 -14.23
CA ILE A 108 -10.43 -3.47 -14.25
C ILE A 108 -11.95 -3.30 -14.12
N ASP A 109 -12.72 -4.21 -14.70
CA ASP A 109 -14.18 -4.12 -14.69
C ASP A 109 -14.81 -4.42 -13.32
N THR A 110 -14.08 -5.04 -12.38
CA THR A 110 -14.56 -5.29 -11.02
C THR A 110 -14.21 -4.18 -10.03
N LEU A 111 -13.37 -3.22 -10.43
CA LEU A 111 -12.89 -2.18 -9.53
C LEU A 111 -14.04 -1.33 -9.00
N ILE A 112 -13.96 -1.03 -7.71
CA ILE A 112 -14.83 -0.08 -7.03
C ILE A 112 -14.02 1.12 -6.51
N GLU A 113 -14.72 2.08 -5.90
CA GLU A 113 -14.11 3.29 -5.35
C GLU A 113 -12.97 2.98 -4.37
N GLY A 114 -11.84 3.65 -4.55
CA GLY A 114 -10.63 3.46 -3.74
C GLY A 114 -9.84 2.17 -4.02
N ASP A 115 -10.18 1.37 -5.04
CA ASP A 115 -9.37 0.18 -5.39
C ASP A 115 -8.07 0.56 -6.13
N VAL A 116 -7.03 -0.24 -5.90
CA VAL A 116 -5.77 -0.18 -6.62
C VAL A 116 -5.50 -1.53 -7.26
N VAL A 117 -5.32 -1.55 -8.57
CA VAL A 117 -4.88 -2.75 -9.29
C VAL A 117 -3.45 -3.09 -8.85
N VAL A 118 -3.20 -4.33 -8.44
CA VAL A 118 -1.85 -4.82 -8.14
C VAL A 118 -1.60 -6.06 -9.01
N ALA A 119 -0.85 -5.89 -10.10
CA ALA A 119 -0.67 -6.92 -11.11
C ALA A 119 0.78 -7.42 -11.15
N ASP A 120 1.00 -8.70 -10.82
CA ASP A 120 2.27 -9.39 -11.03
C ASP A 120 2.33 -9.92 -12.47
N MET A 121 3.01 -9.16 -13.32
CA MET A 121 3.28 -9.50 -14.72
C MET A 121 4.68 -10.13 -14.88
N TYR A 122 5.23 -10.74 -13.82
CA TYR A 122 6.51 -11.45 -13.82
C TYR A 122 7.66 -10.65 -14.45
N ASP A 123 7.65 -9.33 -14.21
CA ASP A 123 8.59 -8.33 -14.75
C ASP A 123 8.62 -8.25 -16.29
N LYS A 124 7.53 -8.63 -16.95
CA LYS A 124 7.42 -8.59 -18.41
C LYS A 124 7.15 -7.17 -18.89
N ILE A 125 8.10 -6.57 -19.60
CA ILE A 125 7.94 -5.26 -20.25
C ILE A 125 7.45 -5.44 -21.70
N TYR A 126 8.26 -6.05 -22.56
CA TYR A 126 7.89 -6.34 -23.95
C TYR A 126 6.67 -7.25 -24.01
N LYS A 127 5.60 -6.82 -24.69
CA LYS A 127 4.28 -7.47 -24.75
C LYS A 127 3.61 -7.65 -23.37
N GLY A 128 4.13 -7.02 -22.31
CA GLY A 128 3.61 -7.11 -20.94
C GLY A 128 2.89 -5.84 -20.49
N THR A 129 2.45 -5.01 -21.45
CA THR A 129 1.85 -3.70 -21.22
C THR A 129 0.44 -3.80 -20.64
N PHE A 130 0.31 -3.99 -19.32
CA PHE A 130 -0.96 -4.31 -18.67
C PHE A 130 -2.04 -3.23 -18.84
N ILE A 131 -1.62 -1.97 -18.75
CA ILE A 131 -2.47 -0.80 -18.99
C ILE A 131 -1.84 0.15 -20.01
N GLY A 132 -2.73 0.95 -20.62
CA GLY A 132 -2.45 2.13 -21.42
C GLY A 132 -3.57 3.15 -21.24
N GLY A 133 -3.67 4.16 -22.11
CA GLY A 133 -4.58 5.30 -21.93
C GLY A 133 -6.04 4.93 -21.64
N ASN A 134 -6.61 3.99 -22.39
CA ASN A 134 -8.00 3.56 -22.20
C ASN A 134 -8.23 2.89 -20.84
N LEU A 135 -7.31 2.02 -20.43
CA LEU A 135 -7.45 1.26 -19.19
C LEU A 135 -7.15 2.12 -17.96
N ALA A 136 -6.20 3.05 -18.06
CA ALA A 136 -5.98 4.07 -17.03
C ALA A 136 -7.21 4.99 -16.87
N THR A 137 -7.88 5.34 -17.97
CA THR A 137 -9.14 6.12 -17.94
C THR A 137 -10.23 5.34 -17.22
N ALA A 138 -10.39 4.05 -17.53
CA ALA A 138 -11.37 3.19 -16.87
C ALA A 138 -11.09 3.02 -15.37
N ILE A 139 -9.81 2.86 -14.99
CA ILE A 139 -9.39 2.82 -13.57
C ILE A 139 -9.81 4.13 -12.89
N LYS A 140 -9.44 5.30 -13.42
CA LYS A 140 -9.82 6.59 -12.83
C LYS A 140 -11.33 6.74 -12.66
N ALA A 141 -12.10 6.36 -13.68
CA ALA A 141 -13.56 6.50 -13.67
C ALA A 141 -14.23 5.62 -12.61
N ARG A 142 -13.71 4.40 -12.38
CA ARG A 142 -14.26 3.44 -11.42
C ARG A 142 -13.80 3.70 -9.99
N THR A 143 -12.51 3.98 -9.81
CA THR A 143 -11.90 4.05 -8.48
C THR A 143 -11.91 5.45 -7.90
N LYS A 144 -12.03 6.49 -8.73
CA LYS A 144 -11.96 7.93 -8.42
C LYS A 144 -10.62 8.39 -7.84
N THR A 145 -10.17 7.77 -6.76
CA THR A 145 -8.93 8.08 -6.02
C THR A 145 -7.87 6.99 -6.15
N GLY A 146 -8.25 5.80 -6.62
CA GLY A 146 -7.34 4.67 -6.80
C GLY A 146 -6.45 4.76 -8.05
N GLY A 147 -5.80 3.64 -8.36
CA GLY A 147 -4.79 3.58 -9.42
C GLY A 147 -4.27 2.18 -9.69
N ALA A 148 -2.98 2.07 -10.03
CA ALA A 148 -2.38 0.78 -10.36
C ALA A 148 -0.91 0.65 -9.94
N VAL A 149 -0.53 -0.58 -9.62
CA VAL A 149 0.85 -1.05 -9.41
C VAL A 149 1.05 -2.25 -10.32
N ILE A 150 1.89 -2.10 -11.34
CA ILE A 150 2.10 -3.08 -12.39
C ILE A 150 3.56 -3.56 -12.33
N TRP A 151 3.79 -4.79 -11.89
CA TRP A 151 5.11 -5.42 -11.97
C TRP A 151 5.39 -5.92 -13.40
N GLY A 152 5.43 -4.98 -14.33
CA GLY A 152 5.59 -5.20 -15.76
C GLY A 152 5.47 -3.91 -16.57
N GLY A 153 5.19 -4.06 -17.86
CA GLY A 153 5.10 -2.96 -18.80
C GLY A 153 3.82 -2.14 -18.68
N VAL A 154 3.91 -0.88 -19.12
CA VAL A 154 2.77 -0.04 -19.51
C VAL A 154 3.01 0.53 -20.92
N ARG A 155 1.99 1.12 -21.51
CA ARG A 155 2.08 1.81 -22.80
C ARG A 155 1.30 3.12 -22.79
N ASP A 156 1.39 3.90 -23.86
CA ASP A 156 0.63 5.15 -24.03
C ASP A 156 0.87 6.17 -22.89
N VAL A 157 2.11 6.26 -22.37
CA VAL A 157 2.44 7.08 -21.19
C VAL A 157 2.06 8.55 -21.37
N GLU A 158 2.30 9.14 -22.54
CA GLU A 158 1.89 10.53 -22.85
C GLU A 158 0.38 10.77 -22.71
N GLN A 159 -0.45 9.74 -22.93
CA GLN A 159 -1.90 9.82 -22.70
C GLN A 159 -2.21 9.61 -21.22
N MET A 160 -1.53 8.66 -20.57
CA MET A 160 -1.72 8.36 -19.16
C MET A 160 -1.35 9.53 -18.24
N GLU A 161 -0.31 10.29 -18.56
CA GLU A 161 0.10 11.50 -17.83
C GLU A 161 -0.99 12.58 -17.81
N LYS A 162 -1.96 12.56 -18.73
CA LYS A 162 -3.09 13.49 -18.74
C LYS A 162 -4.26 13.03 -17.86
N ILE A 163 -4.18 11.82 -17.32
CA ILE A 163 -5.21 11.20 -16.49
C ILE A 163 -4.79 11.35 -15.03
N ASP A 164 -5.69 11.86 -14.21
CA ASP A 164 -5.45 12.10 -12.78
C ASP A 164 -5.48 10.80 -11.93
N THR A 165 -4.80 9.75 -12.36
CA THR A 165 -4.62 8.48 -11.64
C THR A 165 -3.14 8.16 -11.53
N GLN A 166 -2.68 7.76 -10.34
CA GLN A 166 -1.30 7.35 -10.15
C GLN A 166 -1.08 5.89 -10.57
N VAL A 167 0.05 5.64 -11.24
CA VAL A 167 0.49 4.31 -11.67
C VAL A 167 1.95 4.11 -11.32
N TYR A 168 2.26 2.99 -10.67
CA TYR A 168 3.62 2.48 -10.52
C TYR A 168 3.85 1.33 -11.50
N TYR A 169 4.98 1.30 -12.20
CA TYR A 169 5.25 0.34 -13.27
C TYR A 169 6.74 0.05 -13.47
N ARG A 170 7.10 -1.06 -14.14
CA ARG A 170 8.51 -1.43 -14.37
C ARG A 170 9.12 -0.77 -15.60
N GLY A 171 8.41 -0.84 -16.73
CA GLY A 171 8.91 -0.33 -18.01
C GLY A 171 7.83 0.12 -18.95
N ILE A 172 8.26 0.70 -20.06
CA ILE A 172 7.39 1.22 -21.11
C ILE A 172 7.73 0.46 -22.39
N ASP A 173 6.71 0.03 -23.12
CA ASP A 173 6.86 -0.59 -24.43
C ASP A 173 5.61 -0.30 -25.28
N PRO A 174 5.72 -0.07 -26.60
CA PRO A 174 4.55 0.24 -27.44
C PRO A 174 3.72 -1.00 -27.83
N THR A 175 4.20 -2.21 -27.56
CA THR A 175 3.48 -3.42 -27.96
C THR A 175 2.14 -3.57 -27.23
N PRO A 176 1.15 -4.25 -27.83
CA PRO A 176 -0.02 -4.67 -27.09
C PRO A 176 0.32 -5.82 -26.12
N ILE A 177 -0.46 -5.94 -25.05
CA ILE A 177 -0.35 -7.09 -24.14
C ILE A 177 -0.57 -8.41 -24.89
N ARG A 178 0.38 -9.33 -24.78
CA ARG A 178 0.42 -10.65 -25.45
C ARG A 178 1.23 -11.64 -24.61
N GLU A 179 1.05 -12.93 -24.89
CA GLU A 179 1.85 -14.03 -24.32
C GLU A 179 1.81 -14.07 -22.79
N PHE A 180 0.62 -13.91 -22.23
CA PHE A 180 0.35 -14.00 -20.81
C PHE A 180 -0.90 -14.85 -20.53
N VAL A 181 -0.93 -15.47 -19.35
CA VAL A 181 -2.08 -16.20 -18.81
C VAL A 181 -2.24 -15.82 -17.34
N MET A 182 -3.47 -15.54 -16.91
CA MET A 182 -3.76 -15.28 -15.49
C MET A 182 -3.69 -16.59 -14.71
N LEU A 183 -2.90 -16.61 -13.63
CA LEU A 183 -2.84 -17.74 -12.70
C LEU A 183 -3.79 -17.57 -11.51
N GLY A 184 -4.06 -16.32 -11.13
CA GLY A 184 -4.89 -16.02 -9.97
C GLY A 184 -5.46 -14.60 -10.02
N PHE A 185 -6.64 -14.44 -9.43
CA PHE A 185 -7.35 -13.16 -9.29
C PHE A 185 -7.86 -13.07 -7.85
N ASN A 186 -7.48 -11.99 -7.15
CA ASN A 186 -7.58 -11.82 -5.71
C ASN A 186 -6.89 -12.98 -4.95
N THR A 187 -5.67 -13.27 -5.36
CA THR A 187 -4.74 -14.22 -4.72
C THR A 187 -3.52 -13.46 -4.20
N PRO A 188 -2.66 -14.05 -3.35
CA PRO A 188 -1.38 -13.44 -3.01
C PRO A 188 -0.56 -13.14 -4.27
N VAL A 189 0.10 -11.98 -4.31
CA VAL A 189 1.01 -11.59 -5.40
C VAL A 189 2.35 -11.14 -4.85
N ARG A 190 3.38 -11.30 -5.67
CA ARG A 190 4.72 -10.78 -5.38
C ARG A 190 5.04 -9.64 -6.36
N ILE A 191 5.28 -8.45 -5.83
CA ILE A 191 5.72 -7.28 -6.60
C ILE A 191 7.18 -7.06 -6.24
N GLY A 192 8.07 -7.60 -7.08
CA GLY A 192 9.51 -7.63 -6.81
C GLY A 192 9.85 -8.33 -5.49
N LYS A 193 10.28 -7.58 -4.49
CA LYS A 193 10.62 -8.05 -3.13
C LYS A 193 9.43 -8.01 -2.18
N ALA A 194 8.35 -7.34 -2.56
CA ALA A 194 7.19 -7.15 -1.71
C ALA A 194 6.11 -8.22 -1.93
N VAL A 195 5.39 -8.59 -0.87
CA VAL A 195 4.20 -9.44 -0.92
C VAL A 195 2.96 -8.61 -0.61
N CYS A 196 1.92 -8.79 -1.44
CA CYS A 196 0.63 -8.14 -1.28
C CYS A 196 -0.49 -9.16 -1.30
N LEU A 197 -1.41 -9.06 -0.34
CA LEU A 197 -2.66 -9.80 -0.31
C LEU A 197 -3.81 -8.94 -0.84
N PRO A 198 -4.87 -9.56 -1.40
CA PRO A 198 -6.06 -8.82 -1.79
C PRO A 198 -6.70 -8.11 -0.59
N GLY A 199 -6.98 -6.82 -0.74
CA GLY A 199 -7.52 -5.95 0.32
C GLY A 199 -6.48 -5.30 1.23
N ASP A 200 -5.18 -5.62 1.11
CA ASP A 200 -4.13 -4.82 1.74
C ASP A 200 -4.18 -3.38 1.23
N VAL A 201 -3.71 -2.44 2.05
CA VAL A 201 -3.65 -1.03 1.64
C VAL A 201 -2.36 -0.79 0.89
N VAL A 202 -2.48 -0.38 -0.36
CA VAL A 202 -1.37 0.11 -1.17
C VAL A 202 -1.07 1.54 -0.75
N PHE A 203 0.18 1.80 -0.40
CA PHE A 203 0.71 3.13 -0.09
C PHE A 203 1.93 3.41 -0.98
N GLY A 204 1.70 4.07 -2.10
CA GLY A 204 2.75 4.51 -3.02
C GLY A 204 3.18 5.94 -2.71
N ALA A 205 4.41 6.12 -2.24
CA ALA A 205 5.02 7.41 -1.94
C ALA A 205 6.55 7.31 -2.09
N GLY A 206 7.24 8.45 -2.21
CA GLY A 206 8.71 8.49 -2.04
C GLY A 206 9.53 7.65 -3.02
N GLY A 207 8.98 7.26 -4.17
CA GLY A 207 9.69 6.46 -5.18
C GLY A 207 9.46 4.95 -5.11
N GLY A 208 8.58 4.47 -4.23
CA GLY A 208 8.21 3.05 -4.15
C GLY A 208 6.77 2.82 -3.73
N VAL A 209 6.46 1.55 -3.48
CA VAL A 209 5.15 1.10 -3.02
C VAL A 209 5.31 0.23 -1.79
N LEU A 210 4.59 0.59 -0.74
CA LEU A 210 4.44 -0.17 0.49
C LEU A 210 3.05 -0.83 0.51
N PHE A 211 3.00 -2.11 0.86
CA PHE A 211 1.74 -2.84 1.07
C PHE A 211 1.51 -3.02 2.57
N ILE A 212 0.53 -2.30 3.10
CA ILE A 212 0.16 -2.35 4.51
C ILE A 212 -0.81 -3.51 4.71
N PRO A 213 -0.48 -4.52 5.53
CA PRO A 213 -1.41 -5.61 5.84
C PRO A 213 -2.72 -5.05 6.38
N SER A 214 -3.84 -5.44 5.78
CA SER A 214 -5.16 -4.86 6.06
C SER A 214 -5.51 -4.81 7.55
N HIS A 215 -5.20 -5.85 8.34
CA HIS A 215 -5.47 -5.90 9.78
C HIS A 215 -4.56 -5.01 10.64
N LEU A 216 -3.48 -4.44 10.08
CA LEU A 216 -2.58 -3.53 10.78
C LEU A 216 -2.86 -2.06 10.49
N VAL A 217 -3.69 -1.74 9.49
CA VAL A 217 -3.83 -0.36 8.98
C VAL A 217 -4.19 0.65 10.07
N GLN A 218 -5.10 0.31 10.98
CA GLN A 218 -5.48 1.19 12.08
C GLN A 218 -4.26 1.56 12.94
N GLU A 219 -3.51 0.55 13.38
CA GLU A 219 -2.35 0.74 14.24
C GLU A 219 -1.21 1.44 13.50
N VAL A 220 -1.04 1.18 12.21
CA VAL A 220 -0.08 1.89 11.37
C VAL A 220 -0.42 3.36 11.27
N VAL A 221 -1.70 3.72 11.07
CA VAL A 221 -2.14 5.12 11.04
C VAL A 221 -1.93 5.79 12.41
N GLU A 222 -2.27 5.12 13.50
CA GLU A 222 -2.07 5.65 14.85
C GLU A 222 -0.57 5.84 15.17
N GLY A 223 0.27 4.85 14.85
CA GLY A 223 1.72 4.90 15.06
C GLY A 223 2.42 5.92 14.15
N ALA A 224 1.98 6.06 12.90
CA ALA A 224 2.47 7.08 11.98
C ALA A 224 2.12 8.49 12.47
N ALA A 225 0.90 8.71 12.98
CA ALA A 225 0.50 9.98 13.56
C ALA A 225 1.34 10.35 14.79
N LYS A 226 1.65 9.38 15.66
CA LYS A 226 2.57 9.57 16.79
C LYS A 226 3.99 9.90 16.34
N SER A 227 4.49 9.23 15.31
CA SER A 227 5.82 9.49 14.75
C SER A 227 5.90 10.89 14.16
N HIS A 228 4.86 11.31 13.42
CA HIS A 228 4.79 12.64 12.83
C HIS A 228 4.91 13.77 13.86
N ILE A 229 4.11 13.71 14.94
CA ILE A 229 4.15 14.77 15.97
C ILE A 229 5.45 14.70 16.80
N LYS A 230 6.02 13.50 16.98
CA LYS A 230 7.36 13.34 17.56
C LYS A 230 8.43 14.00 16.70
N ASP A 231 8.35 13.91 15.37
CA ASP A 231 9.31 14.54 14.46
C ASP A 231 9.19 16.07 14.49
N ILE A 232 7.97 16.61 14.44
CA ILE A 232 7.73 18.07 14.56
C ILE A 232 8.38 18.61 15.84
N PHE A 233 8.07 17.98 16.98
CA PHE A 233 8.62 18.37 18.27
C PHE A 233 10.13 18.12 18.35
N GLY A 234 10.60 16.99 17.82
CA GLY A 234 12.00 16.59 17.82
C GLY A 234 12.87 17.57 17.06
N PHE A 235 12.46 18.00 15.87
CA PHE A 235 13.17 19.02 15.10
C PHE A 235 13.27 20.34 15.84
N GLU A 236 12.23 20.75 16.57
CA GLU A 236 12.27 21.95 17.40
C GLU A 236 13.26 21.82 18.55
N MET A 237 13.23 20.68 19.26
CA MET A 237 14.15 20.44 20.37
C MET A 237 15.61 20.32 19.93
N LEU A 238 15.87 19.74 18.75
CA LEU A 238 17.19 19.69 18.13
C LEU A 238 17.66 21.09 17.74
N THR A 239 16.81 21.87 17.09
CA THR A 239 17.14 23.26 16.67
C THR A 239 17.40 24.15 17.88
N ALA A 240 16.67 23.93 18.97
CA ALA A 240 16.88 24.63 20.24
C ALA A 240 18.06 24.08 21.07
N ASN A 241 18.78 23.06 20.59
CA ASN A 241 19.84 22.34 21.32
C ASN A 241 19.40 21.82 22.69
N ARG A 242 18.12 21.48 22.86
CA ARG A 242 17.58 20.90 24.09
C ARG A 242 17.76 19.39 24.14
N PHE A 243 17.67 18.72 22.99
CA PHE A 243 17.95 17.30 22.84
C PHE A 243 19.10 17.06 21.86
N THR A 244 19.78 15.93 22.04
CA THR A 244 20.75 15.40 21.10
C THR A 244 20.07 14.48 20.08
N THR A 245 20.71 14.26 18.93
CA THR A 245 20.21 13.30 17.92
C THR A 245 20.06 11.91 18.51
N ALA A 246 21.02 11.46 19.33
CA ALA A 246 20.98 10.16 20.00
C ALA A 246 19.84 10.02 21.04
N GLN A 247 19.29 11.11 21.56
CA GLN A 247 18.10 11.06 22.42
C GLN A 247 16.82 10.94 21.61
N ILE A 248 16.72 11.68 20.49
CA ILE A 248 15.57 11.63 19.58
C ILE A 248 15.45 10.26 18.91
N ASP A 249 16.57 9.67 18.49
CA ASP A 249 16.64 8.40 17.76
C ASP A 249 16.42 7.15 18.64
N ARG A 250 16.07 7.33 19.92
CA ARG A 250 15.70 6.19 20.78
C ARG A 250 14.31 5.70 20.46
N ASN A 251 14.12 4.38 20.49
CA ASN A 251 12.80 3.78 20.36
C ASN A 251 11.89 4.22 21.52
N THR A 252 12.44 4.21 22.74
CA THR A 252 11.73 4.63 23.94
C THR A 252 12.27 5.96 24.45
N TRP A 253 11.41 6.97 24.49
CA TRP A 253 11.71 8.27 25.08
C TRP A 253 11.50 8.21 26.60
N THR A 254 12.26 9.02 27.35
CA THR A 254 12.07 9.10 28.80
C THR A 254 10.74 9.77 29.16
N GLU A 255 10.23 9.55 30.38
CA GLU A 255 9.01 10.22 30.84
C GLU A 255 9.12 11.75 30.72
N GLU A 256 10.28 12.34 31.04
CA GLU A 256 10.51 13.78 30.89
C GLU A 256 10.35 14.25 29.43
N MET A 257 10.87 13.50 28.47
CA MET A 257 10.73 13.83 27.05
C MET A 257 9.27 13.70 26.59
N LEU A 258 8.55 12.69 27.08
CA LEU A 258 7.12 12.49 26.79
C LEU A 258 6.26 13.59 27.44
N ASP A 259 6.60 14.04 28.65
CA ASP A 259 5.91 15.14 29.33
C ASP A 259 6.08 16.45 28.54
N MET A 260 7.29 16.72 28.03
CA MET A 260 7.54 17.87 27.16
C MET A 260 6.77 17.77 25.83
N LEU A 261 6.73 16.58 25.21
CA LEU A 261 5.98 16.34 23.98
C LEU A 261 4.47 16.52 24.20
N THR A 262 3.90 15.97 25.27
CA THR A 262 2.47 16.09 25.54
C THR A 262 2.07 17.50 25.98
N ALA A 263 2.97 18.25 26.63
CA ALA A 263 2.79 19.69 26.83
C ALA A 263 2.76 20.44 25.49
N PHE A 264 3.72 20.16 24.60
CA PHE A 264 3.75 20.73 23.24
C PHE A 264 2.45 20.44 22.46
N ILE A 265 1.96 19.20 22.48
CA ILE A 265 0.71 18.81 21.80
C ILE A 265 -0.50 19.60 22.31
N ARG A 266 -0.54 19.89 23.62
CA ARG A 266 -1.63 20.64 24.25
C ARG A 266 -1.57 22.13 23.95
N GLU A 267 -0.37 22.71 23.95
CA GLU A 267 -0.17 24.17 23.94
C GLU A 267 0.08 24.74 22.54
N ASP A 268 0.75 24.01 21.65
CA ASP A 268 1.11 24.46 20.31
C ASP A 268 -0.02 24.19 19.30
N GLU A 269 -0.20 25.08 18.32
CA GLU A 269 -1.17 24.93 17.24
C GLU A 269 -0.87 23.70 16.36
N ARG A 270 0.41 23.39 16.14
CA ARG A 270 0.84 22.20 15.38
C ARG A 270 0.43 20.89 16.06
N GLY A 271 0.21 20.91 17.37
CA GLY A 271 -0.26 19.78 18.16
C GLY A 271 -1.76 19.51 18.05
N GLN A 272 -2.55 20.46 17.51
CA GLN A 272 -4.01 20.45 17.64
C GLN A 272 -4.67 19.16 17.11
N SER A 273 -4.21 18.62 15.98
CA SER A 273 -4.75 17.39 15.37
C SER A 273 -4.31 16.10 16.07
N PHE A 274 -3.40 16.18 17.04
CA PHE A 274 -2.79 15.04 17.71
C PHE A 274 -3.18 14.91 19.19
N ARG A 275 -4.07 15.78 19.68
CA ARG A 275 -4.47 15.84 21.11
C ARG A 275 -5.21 14.62 21.61
N ASP A 276 -5.86 13.89 20.71
CA ASP A 276 -6.61 12.67 21.03
C ASP A 276 -5.74 11.40 20.97
N LEU A 277 -4.44 11.52 20.66
CA LEU A 277 -3.53 10.37 20.65
C LEU A 277 -3.30 9.85 22.08
N ASP A 278 -3.42 8.54 22.25
CA ASP A 278 -3.11 7.84 23.51
C ASP A 278 -1.62 7.54 23.60
N TRP A 279 -0.95 8.06 24.63
CA TRP A 279 0.49 7.87 24.88
C TRP A 279 0.77 6.84 25.98
N SER A 280 -0.25 6.14 26.50
CA SER A 280 -0.10 5.29 27.69
C SER A 280 0.94 4.19 27.49
N CYS A 281 1.00 3.58 26.30
CA CYS A 281 1.98 2.55 25.96
C CYS A 281 3.42 3.09 26.01
N GLU A 282 3.67 4.28 25.47
CA GLU A 282 4.98 4.92 25.50
C GLU A 282 5.43 5.26 26.93
N TYR A 283 4.52 5.73 27.79
CA TYR A 283 4.82 5.97 29.20
C TYR A 283 5.09 4.67 29.96
N GLU A 284 4.37 3.58 29.67
CA GLU A 284 4.65 2.26 30.26
C GLU A 284 6.04 1.78 29.88
N LEU A 285 6.40 1.84 28.60
CA LEU A 285 7.74 1.47 28.11
C LEU A 285 8.84 2.32 28.75
N ALA A 286 8.61 3.62 28.92
CA ALA A 286 9.55 4.52 29.59
C ALA A 286 9.81 4.13 31.06
N ARG A 287 8.80 3.59 31.76
CA ARG A 287 8.87 3.20 33.18
C ARG A 287 9.48 1.82 33.39
N THR A 288 9.07 0.85 32.57
CA THR A 288 9.47 -0.56 32.74
C THR A 288 10.77 -0.91 32.03
N GLY A 289 11.23 -0.02 31.14
CA GLY A 289 12.31 -0.27 30.20
C GLY A 289 11.81 -1.10 29.01
N ASP A 290 12.34 -0.79 27.82
CA ASP A 290 12.07 -1.55 26.62
C ASP A 290 13.19 -2.61 26.43
N PRO A 291 12.88 -3.91 26.45
CA PRO A 291 13.86 -4.96 26.20
C PRO A 291 14.51 -4.87 24.80
N ASN A 292 13.95 -4.08 23.88
CA ASN A 292 14.46 -3.83 22.53
C ASN A 292 15.17 -2.46 22.37
N ASP A 293 15.44 -1.70 23.46
CA ASP A 293 16.04 -0.35 23.43
C ASP A 293 17.55 -0.32 23.03
N THR A 294 18.04 -1.38 22.39
CA THR A 294 19.42 -1.47 21.89
C THR A 294 19.55 -1.14 20.40
N GLN A 295 18.42 -0.97 19.71
CA GLN A 295 18.39 -0.59 18.29
C GLN A 295 18.04 0.90 18.16
N THR A 296 18.83 1.63 17.37
CA THR A 296 18.41 2.93 16.80
C THR A 296 17.03 2.77 16.18
N ALA A 297 16.20 3.80 16.30
CA ALA A 297 14.79 3.76 15.91
C ALA A 297 14.56 3.82 14.38
N LEU A 298 15.28 2.97 13.63
CA LEU A 298 15.38 2.84 12.18
C LEU A 298 15.79 4.12 11.43
#